data_AF-A0AAF0KEF1-F1
#
_entry.id   AF-A0AAF0KEF1-F1
#
_cell.length_a   1.000
_cell.length_b   1.000
_cell.length_c   1.000
_cell.angle_alpha   90.00
_cell.angle_beta   90.00
_cell.angle_gamma   90.00
#
_symmetry.space_group_name_H-M   'P 1'
#
loop_
_entity.id
_entity.type
_entity.pdbx_description
1 polymer ?
#
loop_
_entity_poly.entity_id
_entity_poly.type
_entity_poly.pdbx_seq_one_letter_code
_entity_poly.pdbx_strand_id
1 'polypeptide(L)'
;MSAEATIRRGVRNSRYTTVPNHVFEDTRLSMDARWLLGYLLSKPDNWVIVIGDIIKKGNCGRDKARKMLSELVDCGYAEREQTREEGRFSATALVIFDEPRTDAGAEAAGSVAFVPQPEMPSPVKPSPVLPSPVKSAHSNNSYLENTDNQQEGDAREADLKNDNDAKAIAKAFRRWYGDWPTRKVDSAYAAEKAWFLLTPEQRAECIAKSPTYIERANATKGVKVPWAGPYLTGRDWEKLDDPKSDIAAPVVHAPYTRAWHAGRCAELLRPIAQAMPQLTPFQRRIVEKGGEEAERELSDRRRKYGWPKVNTMDERANDRKGVTISVQVFRVSEGFDNTHRDSDLTAAWKRFFEKRGFPLPPMPNGLEWLFFPPVPSEVTDLDMAVVEAWGEFEQQINEGRTDDAA
;
A
#
# COMPACT_ATOMS: atom_id res chain seq x y z
N MET A 1 2.51 -35.47 23.03
CA MET A 1 3.34 -35.11 21.87
C MET A 1 2.91 -33.73 21.42
N SER A 2 3.69 -32.68 21.70
CA SER A 2 3.39 -31.35 21.17
C SER A 2 3.60 -31.38 19.67
N ALA A 3 2.56 -31.09 18.89
CA ALA A 3 2.67 -30.95 17.45
C ALA A 3 3.50 -29.70 17.15
N GLU A 4 4.68 -29.88 16.53
CA GLU A 4 5.51 -28.77 16.07
C GLU A 4 4.78 -27.98 14.99
N ALA A 5 4.84 -26.65 15.08
CA ALA A 5 4.18 -25.76 14.13
C ALA A 5 4.80 -25.93 12.73
N THR A 6 4.01 -26.40 11.77
CA THR A 6 4.44 -26.54 10.37
C THR A 6 4.24 -25.22 9.62
N ILE A 7 5.27 -24.77 8.90
CA ILE A 7 5.21 -23.55 8.08
C ILE A 7 4.40 -23.82 6.81
N ARG A 8 3.26 -23.12 6.64
CA ARG A 8 2.45 -23.12 5.40
C ARG A 8 2.54 -21.75 4.73
N ARG A 9 3.07 -21.68 3.51
CA ARG A 9 3.22 -20.43 2.75
C ARG A 9 1.90 -20.08 2.06
N GLY A 10 1.43 -18.84 2.23
CA GLY A 10 0.27 -18.31 1.53
C GLY A 10 0.58 -17.91 0.08
N VAL A 11 -0.44 -17.43 -0.64
CA VAL A 11 -0.30 -16.90 -2.01
C VAL A 11 0.62 -15.68 -2.00
N ARG A 12 1.65 -15.66 -2.86
CA ARG A 12 2.58 -14.53 -2.98
C ARG A 12 1.90 -13.39 -3.74
N ASN A 13 1.95 -12.17 -3.18
CA ASN A 13 1.54 -10.95 -3.87
C ASN A 13 2.64 -10.50 -4.85
N SER A 14 2.40 -9.44 -5.64
CA SER A 14 3.34 -8.96 -6.66
C SER A 14 4.56 -8.19 -6.12
N ARG A 15 4.72 -8.03 -4.80
CA ARG A 15 5.80 -7.24 -4.17
C ARG A 15 6.68 -8.11 -3.28
N TYR A 16 7.47 -8.99 -3.89
CA TYR A 16 8.43 -9.84 -3.19
C TYR A 16 9.80 -9.79 -3.86
N THR A 17 10.85 -10.02 -3.08
CA THR A 17 12.23 -10.18 -3.56
C THR A 17 12.64 -11.64 -3.39
N THR A 18 13.36 -12.17 -4.37
CA THR A 18 14.03 -13.46 -4.27
C THR A 18 15.44 -13.25 -3.76
N VAL A 19 15.72 -13.74 -2.54
CA VAL A 19 17.05 -13.69 -1.92
C VAL A 19 17.51 -15.13 -1.67
N PRO A 20 18.77 -15.49 -1.94
CA PRO A 20 19.29 -16.84 -1.64
C PRO A 20 19.15 -17.21 -0.15
N ASN A 21 18.80 -18.46 0.15
CA ASN A 21 18.57 -18.88 1.55
C ASN A 21 19.82 -18.78 2.41
N HIS A 22 21.01 -18.99 1.84
CA HIS A 22 22.27 -18.97 2.59
C HIS A 22 22.55 -17.63 3.27
N VAL A 23 21.99 -16.52 2.74
CA VAL A 23 22.04 -15.19 3.36
C VAL A 23 21.44 -15.20 4.78
N PHE A 24 20.38 -15.97 4.99
CA PHE A 24 19.70 -16.09 6.29
C PHE A 24 20.27 -17.23 7.14
N GLU A 25 20.99 -18.17 6.55
CA GLU A 25 21.58 -19.33 7.21
C GLU A 25 23.02 -19.08 7.69
N ASP A 26 23.73 -18.06 7.15
CA ASP A 26 25.11 -17.76 7.53
C ASP A 26 25.23 -17.33 9.00
N THR A 27 25.83 -18.22 9.80
CA THR A 27 26.05 -18.04 11.24
C THR A 27 27.07 -16.97 11.59
N ARG A 28 27.92 -16.55 10.65
CA ARG A 28 28.89 -15.46 10.84
C ARG A 28 28.22 -14.09 10.97
N LEU A 29 27.02 -13.95 10.40
CA LEU A 29 26.21 -12.74 10.51
C LEU A 29 25.27 -12.80 11.71
N SER A 30 25.19 -11.70 12.45
CA SER A 30 24.15 -11.42 13.42
C SER A 30 22.78 -11.35 12.76
N MET A 31 21.72 -11.65 13.52
CA MET A 31 20.35 -11.60 13.01
C MET A 31 19.97 -10.21 12.48
N ASP A 32 20.52 -9.16 13.11
CA ASP A 32 20.39 -7.77 12.66
C ASP A 32 21.08 -7.52 11.31
N ALA A 33 22.31 -8.05 11.13
CA ALA A 33 23.04 -7.93 9.86
C ALA A 33 22.39 -8.72 8.73
N ARG A 34 21.85 -9.93 8.99
CA ARG A 34 21.08 -10.71 8.00
C ARG A 34 19.83 -9.97 7.54
N TRP A 35 19.13 -9.31 8.47
CA TRP A 35 18.00 -8.45 8.13
C TRP A 35 18.44 -7.29 7.22
N LEU A 36 19.56 -6.62 7.54
CA LEU A 36 20.06 -5.52 6.72
C LEU A 36 20.45 -5.99 5.31
N LEU A 37 21.13 -7.12 5.19
CA LEU A 37 21.51 -7.69 3.90
C LEU A 37 20.28 -7.99 3.04
N GLY A 38 19.28 -8.69 3.59
CA GLY A 38 18.02 -8.94 2.88
C GLY A 38 17.26 -7.67 2.50
N TYR A 39 17.33 -6.62 3.34
CA TYR A 39 16.75 -5.31 3.01
C TYR A 39 17.48 -4.64 1.84
N LEU A 40 18.81 -4.68 1.81
CA LEU A 40 19.61 -4.07 0.75
C LEU A 40 19.41 -4.79 -0.60
N LEU A 41 19.37 -6.13 -0.59
CA LEU A 41 19.09 -6.95 -1.78
C LEU A 41 17.66 -6.81 -2.32
N SER A 42 16.74 -6.23 -1.53
CA SER A 42 15.39 -5.90 -1.98
C SER A 42 15.29 -4.58 -2.74
N LYS A 43 16.38 -3.82 -2.84
CA LYS A 43 16.43 -2.51 -3.52
C LYS A 43 16.87 -2.65 -4.97
N PRO A 44 16.46 -1.71 -5.85
CA PRO A 44 16.97 -1.68 -7.21
C PRO A 44 18.47 -1.35 -7.24
N ASP A 45 19.16 -1.79 -8.29
CA ASP A 45 20.63 -1.73 -8.42
C ASP A 45 21.23 -0.32 -8.32
N ASN A 46 20.44 0.72 -8.60
CA ASN A 46 20.86 2.13 -8.54
C ASN A 46 20.56 2.81 -7.19
N TRP A 47 20.22 2.03 -6.16
CA TRP A 47 19.85 2.58 -4.86
C TRP A 47 21.07 3.09 -4.08
N VAL A 48 21.03 4.36 -3.66
CA VAL A 48 22.07 4.95 -2.81
C VAL A 48 21.78 4.66 -1.33
N ILE A 49 22.74 4.04 -0.65
CA ILE A 49 22.59 3.69 0.76
C ILE A 49 22.75 4.94 1.64
N VAL A 50 21.65 5.34 2.29
CA VAL A 50 21.65 6.44 3.27
C VAL A 50 21.46 5.86 4.67
N ILE A 51 22.39 6.14 5.59
CA ILE A 51 22.30 5.65 6.99
C ILE A 51 20.98 6.04 7.66
N GLY A 52 20.44 7.23 7.34
CA GLY A 52 19.14 7.68 7.83
C GLY A 52 17.99 6.75 7.45
N ASP A 53 18.02 6.14 6.26
CA ASP A 53 16.99 5.21 5.82
C ASP A 53 17.09 3.87 6.56
N ILE A 54 18.31 3.40 6.83
CA ILE A 54 18.55 2.20 7.64
C ILE A 54 18.01 2.41 9.06
N ILE A 55 18.28 3.57 9.67
CA ILE A 55 17.76 3.95 10.99
C ILE A 55 16.23 3.93 11.00
N LYS A 56 15.60 4.57 10.00
CA LYS A 56 14.15 4.70 9.91
C LYS A 56 13.45 3.36 9.65
N LYS A 57 14.00 2.52 8.77
CA LYS A 57 13.40 1.22 8.40
C LYS A 57 13.73 0.10 9.38
N GLY A 58 14.94 0.11 9.93
CA GLY A 58 15.39 -0.88 10.93
C GLY A 58 15.04 -0.51 12.37
N ASN A 59 14.41 0.66 12.58
CA ASN A 59 14.07 1.19 13.90
C ASN A 59 15.25 1.06 14.89
N CYS A 60 16.44 1.47 14.46
CA CYS A 60 17.68 1.28 15.20
C CYS A 60 18.48 2.57 15.32
N GLY A 61 19.31 2.68 16.37
CA GLY A 61 20.20 3.83 16.53
C GLY A 61 21.30 3.87 15.46
N ARG A 62 21.89 5.06 15.25
CA ARG A 62 22.95 5.29 14.26
C ARG A 62 24.14 4.35 14.41
N ASP A 63 24.55 4.06 15.65
CA ASP A 63 25.70 3.20 15.90
C ASP A 63 25.40 1.73 15.63
N LYS A 64 24.15 1.30 15.88
CA LYS A 64 23.68 -0.03 15.50
C LYS A 64 23.65 -0.19 13.98
N ALA A 65 23.18 0.82 13.25
CA ALA A 65 23.21 0.83 11.77
C ALA A 65 24.63 0.71 11.22
N ARG A 66 25.59 1.46 11.77
CA ARG A 66 27.01 1.38 11.39
C ARG A 66 27.63 0.03 11.72
N LYS A 67 27.26 -0.55 12.86
CA LYS A 67 27.74 -1.88 13.27
C LYS A 67 27.28 -2.95 12.29
N MET A 68 25.99 -2.97 11.92
CA MET A 68 25.46 -3.90 10.92
C MET A 68 26.19 -3.75 9.58
N LEU A 69 26.42 -2.52 9.11
CA LEU A 69 27.18 -2.28 7.86
C LEU A 69 28.64 -2.75 7.95
N SER A 70 29.29 -2.57 9.10
CA SER A 70 30.67 -3.03 9.29
C SER A 70 30.73 -4.56 9.29
N GLU A 71 29.78 -5.21 9.93
CA GLU A 71 29.67 -6.67 9.97
C GLU A 71 29.46 -7.28 8.58
N LEU A 72 28.68 -6.63 7.71
CA LEU A 72 28.54 -7.05 6.31
C LEU A 72 29.85 -6.95 5.53
N VAL A 73 30.64 -5.89 5.79
CA VAL A 73 31.97 -5.74 5.17
C VAL A 73 32.92 -6.82 5.68
N ASP A 74 32.97 -7.01 7.00
CA ASP A 74 33.87 -7.99 7.64
C ASP A 74 33.59 -9.43 7.20
N CYS A 75 32.32 -9.73 6.86
CA CYS A 75 31.92 -11.05 6.36
C CYS A 75 31.98 -11.20 4.83
N GLY A 76 32.43 -10.16 4.09
CA GLY A 76 32.58 -10.18 2.63
C GLY A 76 31.29 -9.98 1.82
N TYR A 77 30.21 -9.54 2.46
CA TYR A 77 28.92 -9.25 1.82
C TYR A 77 28.80 -7.80 1.34
N ALA A 78 29.74 -6.93 1.73
CA ALA A 78 29.78 -5.54 1.29
C ALA A 78 31.21 -5.06 1.08
N GLU A 79 31.44 -4.20 0.09
CA GLU A 79 32.74 -3.58 -0.20
C GLU A 79 32.60 -2.06 -0.28
N ARG A 80 33.52 -1.33 0.36
CA ARG A 80 33.52 0.14 0.38
C ARG A 80 34.33 0.68 -0.78
N GLU A 81 33.67 1.31 -1.74
CA GLU A 81 34.31 2.03 -2.82
C GLU A 81 34.41 3.52 -2.44
N GLN A 82 35.63 4.02 -2.26
CA GLN A 82 35.89 5.45 -2.07
C GLN A 82 36.36 6.06 -3.38
N THR A 83 35.46 6.75 -4.06
CA THR A 83 35.84 7.63 -5.17
C THR A 83 36.51 8.89 -4.59
N ARG A 84 37.62 9.32 -5.17
CA ARG A 84 38.33 10.54 -4.73
C ARG A 84 38.22 11.57 -5.84
N GLU A 85 37.30 12.52 -5.70
CA GLU A 85 37.21 13.69 -6.57
C GLU A 85 37.99 14.86 -5.94
N GLU A 86 38.95 15.40 -6.70
CA GLU A 86 39.58 16.71 -6.48
C GLU A 86 39.97 17.05 -5.03
N GLY A 87 40.59 16.10 -4.32
CA GLY A 87 41.18 16.35 -3.00
C GLY A 87 40.19 16.51 -1.84
N ARG A 88 38.88 16.30 -2.05
CA ARG A 88 37.86 16.21 -0.99
C ARG A 88 37.36 14.77 -0.86
N PHE A 89 37.06 14.34 0.37
CA PHE A 89 36.43 13.03 0.60
C PHE A 89 35.04 13.04 -0.04
N SER A 90 34.85 12.26 -1.11
CA SER A 90 33.53 12.11 -1.75
C SER A 90 32.68 11.04 -1.03
N ALA A 91 31.42 10.90 -1.44
CA ALA A 91 30.47 9.96 -0.85
C ALA A 91 31.00 8.51 -0.96
N THR A 92 30.99 7.77 0.15
CA THR A 92 31.37 6.35 0.16
C THR A 92 30.28 5.53 -0.52
N ALA A 93 30.58 4.93 -1.68
CA ALA A 93 29.72 3.95 -2.30
C ALA A 93 29.95 2.59 -1.62
N LEU A 94 28.89 1.80 -1.49
CA LEU A 94 28.95 0.47 -0.89
C LEU A 94 28.33 -0.52 -1.87
N VAL A 95 29.14 -1.47 -2.32
CA VAL A 95 28.73 -2.54 -3.22
C VAL A 95 28.27 -3.72 -2.36
N ILE A 96 27.10 -4.29 -2.65
CA ILE A 96 26.51 -5.40 -1.89
C ILE A 96 26.54 -6.67 -2.73
N PHE A 97 26.87 -7.80 -2.12
CA PHE A 97 26.95 -9.09 -2.79
C PHE A 97 25.96 -10.10 -2.17
N ASP A 98 25.38 -10.95 -3.01
CA ASP A 98 24.54 -12.08 -2.58
C ASP A 98 25.36 -13.22 -1.98
N GLU A 99 26.61 -13.35 -2.38
CA GLU A 99 27.56 -14.35 -1.89
C GLU A 99 28.76 -13.66 -1.24
N PRO A 100 29.27 -14.19 -0.12
CA PRO A 100 30.41 -13.60 0.56
C PRO A 100 31.64 -13.76 -0.33
N ARG A 101 32.29 -12.65 -0.66
CA ARG A 101 33.60 -12.69 -1.30
C ARG A 101 34.63 -13.04 -0.24
N THR A 102 35.21 -14.24 -0.35
CA THR A 102 36.48 -14.54 0.32
C THR A 102 37.58 -13.80 -0.41
N ASP A 103 38.34 -12.97 0.30
CA ASP A 103 39.56 -12.34 -0.19
C ASP A 103 40.63 -13.40 -0.51
N ALA A 104 40.48 -14.06 -1.65
CA ALA A 104 41.52 -14.84 -2.32
C ALA A 104 41.91 -14.09 -3.60
N GLY A 105 42.40 -12.87 -3.41
CA GLY A 105 42.78 -11.98 -4.51
C GLY A 105 43.41 -10.66 -4.07
N ALA A 106 43.90 -10.56 -2.84
CA ALA A 106 44.74 -9.45 -2.40
C ALA A 106 46.21 -9.90 -2.44
N GLU A 107 46.82 -9.91 -3.62
CA GLU A 107 48.26 -9.70 -3.72
C GLU A 107 48.59 -8.48 -4.59
N ALA A 108 49.31 -7.56 -3.95
CA ALA A 108 50.21 -6.54 -4.48
C ALA A 108 49.63 -5.31 -5.21
N ALA A 109 49.32 -4.26 -4.43
CA ALA A 109 49.96 -2.95 -4.61
C ALA A 109 49.82 -2.08 -3.36
N GLY A 110 50.94 -1.69 -2.76
CA GLY A 110 51.03 -0.52 -1.87
C GLY A 110 51.29 -0.79 -0.39
N SER A 111 52.52 -1.21 -0.09
CA SER A 111 53.15 -1.17 1.23
C SER A 111 52.93 0.14 1.99
N VAL A 112 52.51 0.08 3.26
CA VAL A 112 52.94 1.08 4.26
C VAL A 112 53.19 0.37 5.60
N ALA A 113 54.33 0.75 6.17
CA ALA A 113 55.05 0.13 7.26
C ALA A 113 54.37 0.19 8.64
N PHE A 114 54.90 -0.69 9.49
CA PHE A 114 54.75 -0.89 10.92
C PHE A 114 55.26 0.30 11.78
N VAL A 115 54.38 0.77 12.70
CA VAL A 115 54.62 1.23 14.11
C VAL A 115 55.23 2.63 14.35
N PRO A 116 55.05 3.32 15.53
CA PRO A 116 54.36 2.99 16.80
C PRO A 116 53.29 3.99 17.30
N GLN A 117 52.54 3.55 18.33
CA GLN A 117 51.77 4.38 19.26
C GLN A 117 52.68 5.35 20.05
N PRO A 118 52.22 6.56 20.42
CA PRO A 118 52.76 7.30 21.54
C PRO A 118 51.88 7.16 22.78
N GLU A 119 52.48 6.63 23.84
CA GLU A 119 51.97 6.69 25.20
C GLU A 119 51.85 8.14 25.73
N MET A 120 51.01 8.30 26.74
CA MET A 120 50.77 9.53 27.49
C MET A 120 52.05 10.13 28.09
N PRO A 121 52.03 11.44 28.40
CA PRO A 121 52.09 11.77 29.83
C PRO A 121 51.10 12.87 30.25
N SER A 122 50.60 12.74 31.48
CA SER A 122 50.06 13.79 32.35
C SER A 122 50.98 13.86 33.58
N PRO A 123 50.89 14.83 34.53
CA PRO A 123 50.23 16.15 34.54
C PRO A 123 51.10 17.26 35.19
N VAL A 124 50.81 18.55 34.99
CA VAL A 124 51.10 19.60 36.01
C VAL A 124 50.00 20.68 36.01
N LYS A 125 49.43 20.91 37.20
CA LYS A 125 48.44 21.96 37.56
C LYS A 125 49.12 23.33 37.71
N PRO A 126 48.40 24.46 37.55
CA PRO A 126 47.75 25.05 38.72
C PRO A 126 46.30 25.51 38.49
N SER A 127 45.50 25.43 39.55
CA SER A 127 44.16 26.00 39.72
C SER A 127 44.26 27.44 40.30
N PRO A 128 43.16 28.08 40.76
CA PRO A 128 41.94 28.52 40.07
C PRO A 128 41.63 30.01 40.36
N VAL A 129 40.95 30.74 39.48
CA VAL A 129 40.23 31.97 39.90
C VAL A 129 38.96 32.17 39.08
N LEU A 130 37.81 32.04 39.74
CA LEU A 130 36.53 32.63 39.33
C LEU A 130 36.56 34.12 39.67
N PRO A 131 35.96 34.98 38.82
CA PRO A 131 34.76 35.65 39.33
C PRO A 131 33.65 35.79 38.28
N SER A 132 32.41 35.69 38.74
CA SER A 132 31.25 36.44 38.20
C SER A 132 30.96 37.60 39.18
N PRO A 133 30.00 38.51 38.93
CA PRO A 133 29.38 39.02 37.70
C PRO A 133 29.62 40.55 37.61
N VAL A 134 29.06 41.28 36.64
CA VAL A 134 28.40 42.61 36.83
C VAL A 134 27.97 43.20 35.47
N LYS A 135 26.73 43.69 35.50
CA LYS A 135 26.01 44.49 34.51
C LYS A 135 26.66 45.87 34.35
N SER A 136 26.64 46.46 33.15
CA SER A 136 26.33 47.88 33.01
C SER A 136 26.03 48.27 31.56
N ALA A 137 24.81 48.77 31.38
CA ALA A 137 24.39 49.59 30.26
C ALA A 137 25.07 50.97 30.29
N HIS A 138 25.27 51.58 29.11
CA HIS A 138 25.40 53.04 28.86
C HIS A 138 24.83 53.23 27.43
N SER A 139 23.62 53.72 27.18
CA SER A 139 23.03 55.07 27.33
C SER A 139 23.73 56.18 26.52
N ASN A 140 23.04 56.59 25.45
CA ASN A 140 22.87 57.92 24.81
C ASN A 140 24.09 58.85 24.61
N ASN A 141 24.38 59.25 23.36
CA ASN A 141 23.78 60.46 22.77
C ASN A 141 24.10 60.67 21.27
N SER A 142 23.07 61.19 20.60
CA SER A 142 22.91 61.77 19.26
C SER A 142 23.87 62.90 18.85
N TYR A 143 24.29 62.97 17.57
CA TYR A 143 24.08 64.15 16.67
C TYR A 143 24.42 63.85 15.17
N LEU A 144 23.40 63.98 14.29
CA LEU A 144 23.28 64.46 12.88
C LEU A 144 24.40 64.23 11.82
N GLU A 145 24.20 64.08 10.50
CA GLU A 145 23.07 63.97 9.55
C GLU A 145 23.60 63.52 8.15
N ASN A 146 22.74 62.78 7.41
CA ASN A 146 22.50 62.72 5.95
C ASN A 146 23.58 62.32 4.92
N THR A 147 23.34 61.18 4.26
CA THR A 147 23.14 61.05 2.78
C THR A 147 22.64 59.61 2.48
N ASP A 148 21.33 59.41 2.29
CA ASP A 148 20.60 59.34 1.02
C ASP A 148 20.63 57.95 0.30
N ASN A 149 19.52 57.21 0.50
CA ASN A 149 18.70 56.49 -0.52
C ASN A 149 19.34 55.32 -1.32
N GLN A 150 18.71 54.16 -1.60
CA GLN A 150 17.36 53.57 -1.48
C GLN A 150 17.53 52.04 -1.59
N GLN A 151 17.12 51.24 -0.59
CA GLN A 151 16.72 49.80 -0.71
C GLN A 151 16.50 49.19 0.70
N GLU A 152 15.55 49.69 1.48
CA GLU A 152 15.19 49.06 2.78
C GLU A 152 13.66 48.90 2.99
N GLY A 153 12.87 48.94 1.91
CA GLY A 153 11.42 48.71 1.95
C GLY A 153 11.02 47.23 1.91
N ASP A 154 11.60 46.44 1.01
CA ASP A 154 11.12 45.07 0.73
C ASP A 154 11.53 44.03 1.78
N ALA A 155 12.68 44.19 2.44
CA ALA A 155 13.17 43.21 3.41
C ALA A 155 12.36 43.21 4.71
N ARG A 156 11.91 44.38 5.19
CA ARG A 156 11.11 44.49 6.41
C ARG A 156 9.67 43.99 6.22
N GLU A 157 9.08 44.18 5.04
CA GLU A 157 7.75 43.63 4.75
C GLU A 157 7.78 42.10 4.56
N ALA A 158 8.82 41.54 3.94
CA ALA A 158 8.97 40.10 3.79
C ALA A 158 9.12 39.39 5.14
N ASP A 159 9.94 39.93 6.05
CA ASP A 159 10.14 39.36 7.40
C ASP A 159 8.87 39.44 8.25
N LEU A 160 8.12 40.55 8.20
CA LEU A 160 6.84 40.70 8.90
C LEU A 160 5.77 39.76 8.34
N LYS A 161 5.76 39.51 7.03
CA LYS A 161 4.80 38.61 6.35
C LYS A 161 5.07 37.14 6.69
N ASN A 162 6.34 36.74 6.70
CA ASN A 162 6.77 35.39 7.07
C ASN A 162 6.45 35.06 8.55
N ASP A 163 6.63 36.03 9.45
CA ASP A 163 6.27 35.91 10.87
C ASP A 163 4.74 35.85 11.09
N ASN A 164 3.97 36.60 10.30
CA ASN A 164 2.52 36.58 10.36
C ASN A 164 1.97 35.23 9.85
N ASP A 165 2.57 34.70 8.80
CA ASP A 165 2.25 33.38 8.25
C ASP A 165 2.60 32.28 9.25
N ALA A 166 3.79 32.29 9.87
CA ALA A 166 4.15 31.33 10.92
C ALA A 166 3.17 31.35 12.11
N LYS A 167 2.76 32.54 12.57
CA LYS A 167 1.75 32.70 13.63
C LYS A 167 0.37 32.20 13.19
N ALA A 168 -0.03 32.46 11.94
CA ALA A 168 -1.28 31.96 11.37
C ALA A 168 -1.28 30.43 11.27
N ILE A 169 -0.16 29.83 10.85
CA ILE A 169 0.05 28.37 10.77
C ILE A 169 -0.07 27.74 12.15
N ALA A 170 0.60 28.31 13.17
CA ALA A 170 0.51 27.86 14.55
C ALA A 170 -0.90 28.00 15.15
N LYS A 171 -1.63 29.06 14.77
CA LYS A 171 -3.03 29.26 15.18
C LYS A 171 -3.95 28.23 14.54
N ALA A 172 -3.77 27.95 13.25
CA ALA A 172 -4.52 26.92 12.54
C ALA A 172 -4.28 25.53 13.14
N PHE A 173 -3.03 25.19 13.46
CA PHE A 173 -2.69 23.96 14.18
C PHE A 173 -3.41 23.86 15.51
N ARG A 174 -3.34 24.90 16.36
CA ARG A 174 -3.97 24.87 17.68
C ARG A 174 -5.48 24.67 17.62
N ARG A 175 -6.15 25.23 16.60
CA ARG A 175 -7.58 25.01 16.35
C ARG A 175 -7.84 23.56 15.95
N TRP A 176 -7.17 23.09 14.90
CA TRP A 176 -7.34 21.73 14.36
C TRP A 176 -7.00 20.64 15.40
N TYR A 177 -5.83 20.74 16.06
CA TYR A 177 -5.40 19.79 17.08
C TYR A 177 -6.27 19.88 18.33
N GLY A 178 -6.86 21.04 18.60
CA GLY A 178 -7.80 21.27 19.70
C GLY A 178 -8.99 20.30 19.67
N ASP A 179 -9.48 20.01 18.47
CA ASP A 179 -10.62 19.15 18.19
C ASP A 179 -10.23 17.67 17.95
N TRP A 180 -8.93 17.34 18.00
CA TRP A 180 -8.44 16.00 17.70
C TRP A 180 -8.71 15.01 18.86
N PRO A 181 -9.32 13.83 18.63
CA PRO A 181 -9.76 12.92 19.70
C PRO A 181 -8.66 12.43 20.65
N THR A 182 -7.44 12.23 20.15
CA THR A 182 -6.32 11.69 20.93
C THR A 182 -5.46 12.74 21.61
N ARG A 183 -5.81 14.03 21.51
CA ARG A 183 -5.03 15.17 22.04
C ARG A 183 -4.55 15.02 23.49
N LYS A 184 -5.35 14.38 24.34
CA LYS A 184 -5.03 14.24 25.78
C LYS A 184 -3.93 13.22 26.07
N VAL A 185 -3.67 12.31 25.14
CA VAL A 185 -2.76 11.18 25.33
C VAL A 185 -1.64 11.14 24.29
N ASP A 186 -1.72 11.91 23.22
CA ASP A 186 -0.71 11.98 22.17
C ASP A 186 0.25 13.16 22.33
N SER A 187 1.37 13.11 21.61
CA SER A 187 2.43 14.12 21.71
C SER A 187 2.09 15.35 20.86
N ALA A 188 1.68 16.44 21.51
CA ALA A 188 1.45 17.73 20.88
C ALA A 188 2.67 18.23 20.10
N TYR A 189 3.87 18.03 20.64
CA TYR A 189 5.13 18.38 19.99
C TYR A 189 5.34 17.61 18.66
N ALA A 190 5.05 16.31 18.65
CA ALA A 190 5.17 15.51 17.44
C ALA A 190 4.14 15.91 16.37
N ALA A 191 2.92 16.21 16.79
CA ALA A 191 1.86 16.70 15.91
C ALA A 191 2.18 18.09 15.32
N GLU A 192 2.68 19.01 16.15
CA GLU A 192 3.08 20.35 15.72
C GLU A 192 4.23 20.27 14.70
N LYS A 193 5.27 19.49 15.00
CA LYS A 193 6.38 19.28 14.08
C LYS A 193 5.92 18.72 12.72
N ALA A 194 5.00 17.76 12.73
CA ALA A 194 4.44 17.21 11.50
C ALA A 194 3.60 18.24 10.73
N TRP A 195 2.84 19.08 11.44
CA TRP A 195 2.02 20.14 10.85
C TRP A 195 2.85 21.20 10.10
N PHE A 196 3.98 21.61 10.68
CA PHE A 196 4.88 22.60 10.05
C PHE A 196 5.61 22.07 8.81
N LEU A 197 5.64 20.75 8.61
CA LEU A 197 6.21 20.13 7.41
C LEU A 197 5.21 20.08 6.23
N LEU A 198 3.93 20.38 6.46
CA LEU A 198 2.89 20.34 5.44
C LEU A 198 2.81 21.66 4.65
N THR A 199 2.57 21.53 3.35
CA THR A 199 2.31 22.69 2.48
C THR A 199 0.99 23.39 2.88
N PRO A 200 0.79 24.67 2.50
CA PRO A 200 -0.47 25.37 2.77
C PRO A 200 -1.71 24.62 2.24
N GLU A 201 -1.61 24.05 1.04
CA GLU A 201 -2.66 23.25 0.41
C GLU A 201 -2.93 21.97 1.20
N GLN A 202 -1.88 21.21 1.57
CA GLN A 202 -2.01 20.01 2.38
C GLN A 202 -2.63 20.29 3.75
N ARG A 203 -2.31 21.43 4.37
CA ARG A 203 -2.94 21.86 5.62
C ARG A 203 -4.42 22.16 5.44
N ALA A 204 -4.80 22.84 4.36
CA ALA A 204 -6.20 23.12 4.04
C ALA A 204 -7.00 21.82 3.82
N GLU A 205 -6.46 20.89 3.03
CA GLU A 205 -7.07 19.58 2.80
C GLU A 205 -7.17 18.75 4.07
N CYS A 206 -6.10 18.70 4.87
CA CYS A 206 -6.09 18.02 6.15
C CYS A 206 -7.21 18.53 7.05
N ILE A 207 -7.37 19.85 7.18
CA ILE A 207 -8.45 20.45 7.97
C ILE A 207 -9.82 20.03 7.45
N ALA A 208 -10.03 20.10 6.14
CA ALA A 208 -11.31 19.77 5.51
C ALA A 208 -11.70 18.30 5.67
N LYS A 209 -10.73 17.38 5.54
CA LYS A 209 -10.95 15.92 5.50
C LYS A 209 -10.87 15.22 6.85
N SER A 210 -10.26 15.86 7.86
CA SER A 210 -10.10 15.29 9.21
C SER A 210 -11.41 14.88 9.91
N PRO A 211 -12.51 15.67 9.85
CA PRO A 211 -13.78 15.26 10.45
C PRO A 211 -14.32 13.96 9.86
N THR A 212 -14.32 13.85 8.53
CA THR A 212 -14.77 12.65 7.80
C THR A 212 -13.92 11.43 8.16
N TYR A 213 -12.61 11.59 8.32
CA TYR A 213 -11.74 10.51 8.78
C TYR A 213 -12.15 9.98 10.16
N ILE A 214 -12.37 10.89 11.12
CA ILE A 214 -12.73 10.56 12.49
C ILE A 214 -14.08 9.82 12.53
N GLU A 215 -15.06 10.28 11.77
CA GLU A 215 -16.36 9.63 11.65
C GLU A 215 -16.23 8.20 11.12
N ARG A 216 -15.48 7.98 10.02
CA ARG A 216 -15.24 6.64 9.45
C ARG A 216 -14.52 5.71 10.44
N ALA A 217 -13.50 6.22 11.13
CA ALA A 217 -12.76 5.46 12.13
C ALA A 217 -13.66 5.04 13.31
N ASN A 218 -14.53 5.93 13.79
CA ASN A 218 -15.47 5.64 14.87
C ASN A 218 -16.61 4.70 14.45
N ALA A 219 -17.04 4.75 13.18
CA ALA A 219 -18.05 3.84 12.64
C ALA A 219 -17.52 2.39 12.47
N THR A 220 -16.20 2.21 12.36
CA THR A 220 -15.58 0.91 12.12
C THR A 220 -15.25 0.19 13.44
N LYS A 221 -15.92 -0.92 13.71
CA LYS A 221 -15.73 -1.69 14.95
C LYS A 221 -14.27 -2.18 15.11
N GLY A 222 -13.60 -1.71 16.15
CA GLY A 222 -12.23 -2.13 16.50
C GLY A 222 -11.12 -1.25 15.92
N VAL A 223 -11.45 -0.25 15.11
CA VAL A 223 -10.51 0.77 14.63
C VAL A 223 -10.49 1.93 15.61
N LYS A 224 -9.29 2.42 15.96
CA LYS A 224 -9.11 3.60 16.80
C LYS A 224 -8.53 4.73 15.96
N VAL A 225 -8.96 5.95 16.22
CA VAL A 225 -8.37 7.16 15.63
C VAL A 225 -6.87 7.19 16.00
N PRO A 226 -5.96 7.32 15.02
CA PRO A 226 -4.53 7.40 15.29
C PRO A 226 -4.17 8.71 15.98
N TRP A 227 -2.98 8.73 16.61
CA TRP A 227 -2.41 9.96 17.15
C TRP A 227 -2.21 11.00 16.05
N ALA A 228 -2.35 12.28 16.39
CA ALA A 228 -2.28 13.38 15.43
C ALA A 228 -0.94 13.42 14.67
N GLY A 229 0.18 13.14 15.34
CA GLY A 229 1.51 13.13 14.69
C GLY A 229 1.64 12.09 13.57
N PRO A 230 1.37 10.79 13.83
CA PRO A 230 1.30 9.76 12.80
C PRO A 230 0.29 10.06 11.69
N TYR A 231 -0.90 10.57 12.03
CA TYR A 231 -1.92 10.97 11.06
C TYR A 231 -1.40 12.05 10.08
N LEU A 232 -0.79 13.10 10.63
CA LEU A 232 -0.15 14.20 9.88
C LEU A 232 1.02 13.72 9.02
N THR A 233 1.90 12.90 9.58
CA THR A 233 3.09 12.39 8.90
C THR A 233 2.75 11.37 7.80
N GLY A 234 1.73 10.54 8.05
CA GLY A 234 1.26 9.50 7.14
C GLY A 234 0.36 10.03 6.02
N ARG A 235 -0.03 11.31 6.10
CA ARG A 235 -0.98 11.96 5.19
C ARG A 235 -2.27 11.15 5.04
N ASP A 236 -2.78 10.69 6.18
CA ASP A 236 -3.87 9.72 6.20
C ASP A 236 -5.20 10.28 5.67
N TRP A 237 -5.37 11.61 5.60
CA TRP A 237 -6.52 12.24 4.93
C TRP A 237 -6.49 12.07 3.40
N GLU A 238 -5.31 11.98 2.79
CA GLU A 238 -5.18 11.73 1.33
C GLU A 238 -5.67 10.33 0.98
N LYS A 239 -5.65 9.40 1.95
CA LYS A 239 -6.11 8.02 1.76
C LYS A 239 -7.62 7.87 1.80
N LEU A 240 -8.38 8.88 2.22
CA LEU A 240 -9.86 8.80 2.24
C LEU A 240 -10.45 8.71 0.83
N ASP A 241 -9.72 9.23 -0.16
CA ASP A 241 -10.09 9.26 -1.57
C ASP A 241 -9.44 8.10 -2.35
N ASP A 242 -8.64 7.26 -1.69
CA ASP A 242 -8.13 6.02 -2.30
C ASP A 242 -9.33 5.06 -2.48
N PRO A 243 -9.68 4.64 -3.71
CA PRO A 243 -10.75 3.66 -3.94
C PRO A 243 -10.49 2.33 -3.20
N LYS A 244 -9.24 2.07 -2.78
CA LYS A 244 -8.88 0.93 -1.91
C LYS A 244 -9.11 1.18 -0.42
N SER A 245 -9.35 2.42 0.02
CA SER A 245 -9.74 2.71 1.41
C SER A 245 -11.22 2.47 1.68
N ASP A 246 -12.02 2.41 0.61
CA ASP A 246 -13.43 2.02 0.59
C ASP A 246 -13.62 0.49 0.68
N ILE A 247 -12.58 -0.26 1.07
CA ILE A 247 -12.74 -1.67 1.46
C ILE A 247 -13.44 -1.69 2.83
N ALA A 248 -14.77 -1.57 2.80
CA ALA A 248 -15.60 -2.16 3.83
C ALA A 248 -15.09 -3.59 4.06
N ALA A 249 -14.92 -3.97 5.33
CA ALA A 249 -14.41 -5.30 5.69
C ALA A 249 -15.09 -6.36 4.81
N PRO A 250 -14.35 -7.31 4.21
CA PRO A 250 -14.89 -8.23 3.21
C PRO A 250 -16.13 -8.95 3.75
N VAL A 251 -17.31 -8.50 3.34
CA VAL A 251 -18.59 -9.06 3.79
C VAL A 251 -18.84 -10.33 3.01
N VAL A 252 -19.05 -11.43 3.74
CA VAL A 252 -19.42 -12.70 3.14
C VAL A 252 -20.94 -12.71 2.96
N HIS A 253 -21.39 -12.77 1.71
CA HIS A 253 -22.81 -12.84 1.37
C HIS A 253 -23.23 -14.29 1.20
N ALA A 254 -24.33 -14.67 1.87
CA ALA A 254 -24.89 -16.02 1.78
C ALA A 254 -25.29 -16.36 0.33
N PRO A 255 -25.29 -17.65 -0.04
CA PRO A 255 -25.71 -18.11 -1.37
C PRO A 255 -27.09 -17.60 -1.75
N TYR A 256 -27.30 -17.32 -3.04
CA TYR A 256 -28.58 -16.87 -3.61
C TYR A 256 -29.15 -15.57 -3.03
N THR A 257 -28.39 -14.83 -2.24
CA THR A 257 -28.75 -13.45 -1.90
C THR A 257 -28.55 -12.54 -3.11
N ARG A 258 -29.23 -11.39 -3.12
CA ARG A 258 -29.10 -10.35 -4.15
C ARG A 258 -27.64 -10.01 -4.47
N ALA A 259 -26.86 -9.73 -3.44
CA ALA A 259 -25.43 -9.44 -3.55
C ALA A 259 -24.61 -10.62 -4.12
N TRP A 260 -24.92 -11.85 -3.70
CA TRP A 260 -24.26 -13.04 -4.22
C TRP A 260 -24.54 -13.23 -5.72
N HIS A 261 -25.78 -13.03 -6.15
CA HIS A 261 -26.16 -13.17 -7.55
C HIS A 261 -25.54 -12.08 -8.44
N ALA A 262 -25.51 -10.82 -7.97
CA ALA A 262 -24.79 -9.74 -8.64
C ALA A 262 -23.29 -10.04 -8.75
N GLY A 263 -22.69 -10.58 -7.69
CA GLY A 263 -21.33 -11.11 -7.69
C GLY A 263 -21.08 -12.14 -8.78
N ARG A 264 -22.01 -13.09 -8.93
CA ARG A 264 -21.93 -14.15 -9.92
C ARG A 264 -22.02 -13.58 -11.34
N CYS A 265 -22.95 -12.66 -11.59
CA CYS A 265 -23.08 -11.96 -12.86
C CYS A 265 -21.83 -11.14 -13.19
N ALA A 266 -21.24 -10.44 -12.22
CA ALA A 266 -20.02 -9.65 -12.43
C ALA A 266 -18.80 -10.52 -12.81
N GLU A 267 -18.71 -11.74 -12.28
CA GLU A 267 -17.68 -12.71 -12.69
C GLU A 267 -17.92 -13.26 -14.11
N LEU A 268 -19.18 -13.38 -14.57
CA LEU A 268 -19.51 -13.77 -15.95
C LEU A 268 -19.09 -12.73 -16.99
N LEU A 269 -19.10 -11.45 -16.61
CA LEU A 269 -18.60 -10.35 -17.45
C LEU A 269 -17.08 -10.35 -17.62
N ARG A 270 -16.33 -11.18 -16.88
CA ARG A 270 -14.89 -11.29 -17.07
C ARG A 270 -14.56 -12.12 -18.31
N PRO A 271 -13.40 -11.87 -18.95
CA PRO A 271 -12.91 -12.71 -20.04
C PRO A 271 -12.88 -14.18 -19.63
N ILE A 272 -13.27 -15.05 -20.56
CA ILE A 272 -13.20 -16.50 -20.40
C ILE A 272 -11.75 -16.89 -20.07
N ALA A 273 -11.58 -17.84 -19.15
CA ALA A 273 -10.26 -18.32 -18.75
C ALA A 273 -9.47 -18.84 -19.97
N GLN A 274 -8.31 -18.24 -20.22
CA GLN A 274 -7.43 -18.62 -21.34
C GLN A 274 -6.80 -20.01 -21.16
N ALA A 275 -6.57 -20.41 -19.92
CA ALA A 275 -5.97 -21.70 -19.57
C ALA A 275 -7.05 -22.77 -19.32
N MET A 276 -7.54 -23.40 -20.40
CA MET A 276 -8.45 -24.54 -20.31
C MET A 276 -7.69 -25.88 -20.40
N PRO A 277 -8.09 -26.93 -19.66
CA PRO A 277 -7.51 -28.27 -19.80
C PRO A 277 -7.60 -28.78 -21.24
N GLN A 278 -6.59 -29.48 -21.76
CA GLN A 278 -6.62 -29.97 -23.14
C GLN A 278 -7.78 -30.96 -23.38
N LEU A 279 -8.29 -31.00 -24.62
CA LEU A 279 -9.31 -31.99 -25.02
C LEU A 279 -8.75 -33.40 -24.93
N THR A 280 -9.47 -34.30 -24.28
CA THR A 280 -9.13 -35.73 -24.28
C THR A 280 -9.15 -36.29 -25.71
N PRO A 281 -8.46 -37.40 -26.00
CA PRO A 281 -8.49 -38.01 -27.33
C PRO A 281 -9.90 -38.33 -27.83
N PHE A 282 -10.80 -38.72 -26.92
CA PHE A 282 -12.21 -38.97 -27.23
C PHE A 282 -12.95 -37.68 -27.62
N GLN A 283 -12.83 -36.63 -26.80
CA GLN A 283 -13.45 -35.33 -27.08
C GLN A 283 -12.90 -34.68 -28.35
N ARG A 284 -11.60 -34.83 -28.63
CA ARG A 284 -11.02 -34.37 -29.89
C ARG A 284 -11.68 -35.00 -31.10
N ARG A 285 -11.90 -36.31 -31.08
CA ARG A 285 -12.62 -37.00 -32.17
C ARG A 285 -14.04 -36.48 -32.37
N ILE A 286 -14.75 -36.16 -31.27
CA ILE A 286 -16.09 -35.56 -31.34
C ILE A 286 -16.01 -34.17 -31.98
N VAL A 287 -15.07 -33.34 -31.53
CA VAL A 287 -14.90 -31.97 -32.05
C VAL A 287 -14.45 -31.96 -33.50
N GLU A 288 -13.53 -32.84 -33.88
CA GLU A 288 -13.02 -33.00 -35.26
C GLU A 288 -14.08 -33.51 -36.23
N LYS A 289 -15.00 -34.37 -35.75
CA LYS A 289 -16.14 -34.87 -36.54
C LYS A 289 -17.13 -33.74 -36.89
N GLY A 290 -17.16 -32.66 -36.09
CA GLY A 290 -18.04 -31.52 -36.29
C GLY A 290 -19.52 -31.82 -36.01
N GLY A 291 -20.37 -30.82 -36.26
CA GLY A 291 -21.82 -30.90 -36.05
C GLY A 291 -22.27 -30.60 -34.62
N GLU A 292 -23.54 -30.89 -34.33
CA GLU A 292 -24.19 -30.54 -33.05
C GLU A 292 -23.53 -31.19 -31.82
N GLU A 293 -22.93 -32.38 -31.97
CA GLU A 293 -22.20 -33.04 -30.88
C GLU A 293 -20.91 -32.29 -30.54
N ALA A 294 -20.19 -31.78 -31.54
CA ALA A 294 -18.99 -30.96 -31.35
C ALA A 294 -19.31 -29.63 -30.67
N GLU A 295 -20.39 -28.95 -31.10
CA GLU A 295 -20.82 -27.68 -30.51
C GLU A 295 -21.29 -27.84 -29.06
N ARG A 296 -22.03 -28.92 -28.76
CA ARG A 296 -22.41 -29.27 -27.39
C ARG A 296 -21.19 -29.50 -26.51
N GLU A 297 -20.22 -30.31 -26.96
CA GLU A 297 -19.00 -30.58 -26.18
C GLU A 297 -18.18 -29.30 -25.93
N LEU A 298 -18.03 -28.43 -26.93
CA LEU A 298 -17.33 -27.16 -26.76
C LEU A 298 -18.08 -26.19 -25.84
N SER A 299 -19.42 -26.16 -25.92
CA SER A 299 -20.29 -25.35 -25.05
C SER A 299 -20.21 -25.83 -23.60
N ASP A 300 -20.30 -27.14 -23.36
CA ASP A 300 -20.19 -27.73 -22.03
C ASP A 300 -18.82 -27.47 -21.41
N ARG A 301 -17.75 -27.58 -22.22
CA ARG A 301 -16.41 -27.22 -21.78
C ARG A 301 -16.28 -25.75 -21.45
N ARG A 302 -16.87 -24.86 -22.25
CA ARG A 302 -16.89 -23.42 -21.96
C ARG A 302 -17.60 -23.12 -20.65
N ARG A 303 -18.73 -23.78 -20.38
CA ARG A 303 -19.45 -23.67 -19.10
C ARG A 303 -18.59 -24.18 -17.93
N LYS A 304 -17.92 -25.32 -18.10
CA LYS A 304 -17.14 -25.98 -17.04
C LYS A 304 -15.80 -25.31 -16.72
N TYR A 305 -15.13 -24.72 -17.71
CA TYR A 305 -13.78 -24.18 -17.54
C TYR A 305 -13.67 -22.69 -17.82
N GLY A 306 -14.68 -22.08 -18.44
CA GLY A 306 -14.62 -20.69 -18.88
C GLY A 306 -14.68 -19.67 -17.75
N TRP A 307 -15.42 -19.97 -16.67
CA TRP A 307 -15.51 -19.11 -15.49
C TRP A 307 -15.23 -19.88 -14.20
N PRO A 308 -13.96 -20.22 -13.90
CA PRO A 308 -13.61 -21.01 -12.72
C PRO A 308 -14.11 -20.41 -11.40
N LYS A 309 -14.16 -19.07 -11.32
CA LYS A 309 -14.65 -18.37 -10.13
C LYS A 309 -16.16 -18.56 -9.93
N VAL A 310 -16.96 -18.51 -10.99
CA VAL A 310 -18.40 -18.79 -10.95
C VAL A 310 -18.64 -20.24 -10.52
N ASN A 311 -17.89 -21.18 -11.07
CA ASN A 311 -18.00 -22.59 -10.69
C ASN A 311 -17.65 -22.80 -9.20
N THR A 312 -16.61 -22.11 -8.70
CA THR A 312 -16.26 -22.12 -7.28
C THR A 312 -17.36 -21.50 -6.41
N MET A 313 -18.03 -20.44 -6.88
CA MET A 313 -19.16 -19.82 -6.17
C MET A 313 -20.35 -20.77 -6.08
N ASP A 314 -20.67 -21.45 -7.18
CA ASP A 314 -21.76 -22.43 -7.27
C ASP A 314 -21.50 -23.67 -6.41
N GLU A 315 -20.27 -24.20 -6.41
CA GLU A 315 -19.84 -25.29 -5.51
C GLU A 315 -19.98 -24.89 -4.03
N ARG A 316 -19.53 -23.68 -3.67
CA ARG A 316 -19.69 -23.16 -2.30
C ARG A 316 -21.16 -22.94 -1.93
N ALA A 317 -21.99 -22.51 -2.89
CA ALA A 317 -23.42 -22.36 -2.68
C ALA A 317 -24.09 -23.69 -2.32
N ASN A 318 -23.70 -24.79 -2.99
CA ASN A 318 -24.17 -26.13 -2.67
C ASN A 318 -23.77 -26.54 -1.23
N ASP A 319 -22.58 -26.15 -0.79
CA ASP A 319 -22.10 -26.32 0.60
C ASP A 319 -22.75 -25.34 1.61
N ARG A 320 -23.71 -24.50 1.18
CA ARG A 320 -24.30 -23.40 1.97
C ARG A 320 -23.28 -22.38 2.49
N LYS A 321 -22.16 -22.21 1.78
CA LYS A 321 -21.10 -21.26 2.11
C LYS A 321 -21.21 -20.01 1.25
N GLY A 322 -21.29 -18.86 1.89
CA GLY A 322 -21.28 -17.57 1.22
C GLY A 322 -19.92 -17.24 0.57
N VAL A 323 -19.89 -16.15 -0.19
CA VAL A 323 -18.69 -15.62 -0.85
C VAL A 323 -18.56 -14.12 -0.62
N THR A 324 -17.33 -13.62 -0.67
CA THR A 324 -17.06 -12.19 -0.57
C THR A 324 -17.33 -11.52 -1.91
N ILE A 325 -18.11 -10.43 -1.87
CA ILE A 325 -18.45 -9.60 -3.03
C ILE A 325 -17.75 -8.25 -2.86
N SER A 326 -17.28 -7.65 -3.96
CA SER A 326 -16.68 -6.31 -3.89
C SER A 326 -17.73 -5.26 -3.53
N VAL A 327 -17.31 -4.18 -2.87
CA VAL A 327 -18.21 -3.10 -2.44
C VAL A 327 -18.93 -2.49 -3.64
N GLN A 328 -18.24 -2.32 -4.77
CA GLN A 328 -18.85 -1.81 -6.00
C GLN A 328 -19.97 -2.72 -6.51
N VAL A 329 -19.72 -4.02 -6.60
CA VAL A 329 -20.75 -4.99 -7.04
C VAL A 329 -21.89 -5.06 -6.03
N PHE A 330 -21.60 -4.92 -4.73
CA PHE A 330 -22.62 -4.87 -3.69
C PHE A 330 -23.54 -3.64 -3.86
N ARG A 331 -23.00 -2.45 -4.13
CA ARG A 331 -23.78 -1.23 -4.40
C ARG A 331 -24.68 -1.43 -5.64
N VAL A 332 -24.12 -1.93 -6.74
CA VAL A 332 -24.90 -2.23 -7.96
C VAL A 332 -25.98 -3.27 -7.69
N SER A 333 -25.74 -4.23 -6.80
CA SER A 333 -26.73 -5.25 -6.44
C SER A 333 -27.99 -4.66 -5.79
N GLU A 334 -27.95 -3.44 -5.24
CA GLU A 334 -29.14 -2.85 -4.60
C GLU A 334 -30.28 -2.59 -5.58
N GLY A 335 -29.96 -2.36 -6.86
CA GLY A 335 -30.94 -2.19 -7.93
C GLY A 335 -31.44 -3.48 -8.56
N PHE A 336 -31.00 -4.66 -8.11
CA PHE A 336 -31.47 -5.93 -8.66
C PHE A 336 -32.89 -6.24 -8.18
N ASP A 337 -33.72 -6.70 -9.12
CA ASP A 337 -35.08 -7.17 -8.87
C ASP A 337 -35.11 -8.67 -8.60
N ASN A 338 -36.10 -9.09 -7.79
CA ASN A 338 -36.36 -10.49 -7.56
C ASN A 338 -37.30 -11.06 -8.63
N THR A 339 -36.99 -12.26 -9.11
CA THR A 339 -37.81 -12.95 -10.09
C THR A 339 -38.16 -14.35 -9.59
N HIS A 340 -39.42 -14.73 -9.73
CA HIS A 340 -39.86 -16.07 -9.35
C HIS A 340 -39.29 -17.11 -10.33
N ARG A 341 -38.89 -18.28 -9.84
CA ARG A 341 -38.25 -19.36 -10.63
C ARG A 341 -39.02 -19.80 -11.88
N ASP A 342 -40.34 -19.69 -11.82
CA ASP A 342 -41.29 -20.13 -12.85
C ASP A 342 -41.91 -18.95 -13.62
N SER A 343 -41.39 -17.73 -13.46
CA SER A 343 -41.85 -16.58 -14.23
C SER A 343 -41.29 -16.56 -15.66
N ASP A 344 -42.03 -15.92 -16.58
CA ASP A 344 -41.58 -15.70 -17.96
C ASP A 344 -40.29 -14.89 -18.03
N LEU A 345 -40.09 -13.96 -17.09
CA LEU A 345 -38.85 -13.18 -16.96
C LEU A 345 -37.66 -14.09 -16.62
N THR A 346 -37.82 -15.05 -15.70
CA THR A 346 -36.77 -16.04 -15.40
C THR A 346 -36.52 -16.95 -16.61
N ALA A 347 -37.54 -17.28 -17.39
CA ALA A 347 -37.38 -18.02 -18.64
C ALA A 347 -36.59 -17.22 -19.70
N ALA A 348 -36.85 -15.90 -19.83
CA ALA A 348 -36.09 -15.00 -20.69
C ALA A 348 -34.62 -14.90 -20.27
N TRP A 349 -34.34 -14.74 -18.97
CA TRP A 349 -32.96 -14.79 -18.44
C TRP A 349 -32.25 -16.11 -18.76
N LYS A 350 -32.93 -17.26 -18.66
CA LYS A 350 -32.35 -18.57 -19.03
C LYS A 350 -31.97 -18.62 -20.51
N ARG A 351 -32.86 -18.19 -21.42
CA ARG A 351 -32.60 -18.12 -22.86
C ARG A 351 -31.43 -17.20 -23.19
N PHE A 352 -31.35 -16.04 -22.55
CA PHE A 352 -30.24 -15.11 -22.70
C PHE A 352 -28.90 -15.75 -22.31
N PHE A 353 -28.84 -16.40 -21.16
CA PHE A 353 -27.64 -17.09 -20.67
C PHE A 353 -27.22 -18.22 -21.61
N GLU A 354 -28.17 -19.02 -22.10
CA GLU A 354 -27.91 -20.09 -23.05
C GLU A 354 -27.33 -19.56 -24.36
N LYS A 355 -27.90 -18.48 -24.91
CA LYS A 355 -27.44 -17.84 -26.15
C LYS A 355 -26.03 -17.25 -26.01
N ARG A 356 -25.67 -16.73 -24.83
CA ARG A 356 -24.32 -16.24 -24.50
C ARG A 356 -23.34 -17.37 -24.13
N GLY A 357 -23.82 -18.59 -23.92
CA GLY A 357 -23.01 -19.72 -23.44
C GLY A 357 -22.58 -19.59 -21.97
N PHE A 358 -23.32 -18.81 -21.18
CA PHE A 358 -23.06 -18.64 -19.76
C PHE A 358 -23.57 -19.84 -18.94
N PRO A 359 -22.87 -20.24 -17.87
CA PRO A 359 -23.37 -21.23 -16.94
C PRO A 359 -24.61 -20.69 -16.22
N LEU A 360 -25.73 -21.41 -16.34
CA LEU A 360 -26.97 -21.09 -15.63
C LEU A 360 -26.78 -21.18 -14.11
N PRO A 361 -27.43 -20.31 -13.33
CA PRO A 361 -27.38 -20.40 -11.88
C PRO A 361 -28.01 -21.73 -11.41
N PRO A 362 -27.34 -22.50 -10.54
CA PRO A 362 -27.90 -23.72 -9.99
C PRO A 362 -29.13 -23.40 -9.15
N MET A 363 -30.26 -24.04 -9.40
CA MET A 363 -31.50 -23.84 -8.64
C MET A 363 -31.80 -25.07 -7.76
N PRO A 364 -31.29 -25.11 -6.51
CA PRO A 364 -31.56 -26.21 -5.60
C PRO A 364 -33.05 -26.25 -5.24
N ASN A 365 -33.52 -27.44 -4.87
CA ASN A 365 -34.89 -27.66 -4.44
C ASN A 365 -35.22 -26.73 -3.25
N GLY A 366 -36.29 -25.96 -3.37
CA GLY A 366 -36.73 -24.98 -2.37
C GLY A 366 -36.26 -23.54 -2.60
N LEU A 367 -35.44 -23.26 -3.62
CA LEU A 367 -35.19 -21.88 -4.05
C LEU A 367 -36.29 -21.41 -5.01
N GLU A 368 -37.05 -20.41 -4.59
CA GLU A 368 -38.19 -19.86 -5.34
C GLU A 368 -37.87 -18.53 -6.04
N TRP A 369 -36.86 -17.81 -5.56
CA TRP A 369 -36.54 -16.45 -6.01
C TRP A 369 -35.09 -16.34 -6.45
N LEU A 370 -34.87 -15.70 -7.60
CA LEU A 370 -33.57 -15.30 -8.12
C LEU A 370 -33.48 -13.78 -8.19
N PHE A 371 -32.28 -13.23 -8.38
CA PHE A 371 -32.06 -11.80 -8.44
C PHE A 371 -31.31 -11.45 -9.72
N PHE A 372 -31.86 -10.53 -10.52
CA PHE A 372 -31.27 -10.13 -11.79
C PHE A 372 -31.27 -8.60 -11.93
N PRO A 373 -30.50 -8.04 -12.89
CA PRO A 373 -30.65 -6.65 -13.26
C PRO A 373 -32.12 -6.29 -13.53
N PRO A 374 -32.53 -5.07 -13.15
CA PRO A 374 -33.94 -4.67 -13.20
C PRO A 374 -34.44 -4.64 -14.64
N VAL A 375 -35.64 -5.17 -14.85
CA VAL A 375 -36.32 -5.17 -16.15
C VAL A 375 -37.65 -4.45 -15.96
N PRO A 376 -37.98 -3.43 -16.77
CA PRO A 376 -39.24 -2.71 -16.63
C PRO A 376 -40.46 -3.65 -16.68
N SER A 377 -41.49 -3.36 -15.90
CA SER A 377 -42.69 -4.21 -15.79
C SER A 377 -43.59 -4.16 -17.03
N GLU A 378 -43.50 -3.11 -17.84
CA GLU A 378 -44.31 -2.90 -19.05
C GLU A 378 -43.46 -3.08 -20.31
N VAL A 379 -43.16 -4.34 -20.65
CA VAL A 379 -42.31 -4.67 -21.79
C VAL A 379 -43.02 -5.64 -22.72
N THR A 380 -43.01 -5.32 -24.03
CA THR A 380 -43.60 -6.16 -25.08
C THR A 380 -42.71 -7.36 -25.44
N ASP A 381 -41.39 -7.20 -25.35
CA ASP A 381 -40.40 -8.25 -25.64
C ASP A 381 -39.41 -8.41 -24.47
N LEU A 382 -39.66 -9.42 -23.63
CA LEU A 382 -38.82 -9.73 -22.47
C LEU A 382 -37.39 -10.15 -22.85
N ASP A 383 -37.18 -10.79 -24.00
CA ASP A 383 -35.85 -11.24 -24.39
C ASP A 383 -34.97 -10.04 -24.76
N MET A 384 -35.54 -9.02 -25.41
CA MET A 384 -34.85 -7.76 -25.70
C MET A 384 -34.57 -6.95 -24.42
N ALA A 385 -35.54 -6.81 -23.52
CA ALA A 385 -35.31 -6.03 -22.30
C ALA A 385 -34.30 -6.69 -21.35
N VAL A 386 -34.20 -8.02 -21.33
CA VAL A 386 -33.14 -8.74 -20.60
C VAL A 386 -31.75 -8.41 -21.16
N VAL A 387 -31.62 -8.29 -22.49
CA VAL A 387 -30.35 -7.89 -23.13
C VAL A 387 -29.96 -6.47 -22.75
N GLU A 388 -30.92 -5.54 -22.76
CA GLU A 388 -30.71 -4.14 -22.37
C GLU A 388 -30.31 -4.03 -20.90
N ALA A 389 -31.06 -4.67 -20.00
CA ALA A 389 -30.77 -4.69 -18.56
C ALA A 389 -29.38 -5.28 -18.25
N TRP A 390 -28.95 -6.31 -19.01
CA TRP A 390 -27.60 -6.85 -18.90
C TRP A 390 -26.54 -5.85 -19.38
N GLY A 391 -26.81 -5.11 -20.46
CA GLY A 391 -25.92 -4.08 -21.00
C GLY A 391 -25.71 -2.92 -20.01
N GLU A 392 -26.78 -2.46 -19.37
CA GLU A 392 -26.70 -1.44 -18.32
C GLU A 392 -25.90 -1.93 -17.12
N PHE A 393 -26.14 -3.17 -16.69
CA PHE A 393 -25.34 -3.79 -15.62
C PHE A 393 -23.86 -3.88 -16.00
N GLU A 394 -23.54 -4.28 -17.24
CA GLU A 394 -22.17 -4.34 -17.74
C GLU A 394 -21.49 -2.97 -17.72
N GLN A 395 -22.21 -1.93 -18.12
CA GLN A 395 -21.73 -0.55 -18.06
C GLN A 395 -21.43 -0.12 -16.62
N GLN A 396 -22.37 -0.31 -15.69
CA GLN A 396 -22.18 0.04 -14.27
C GLN A 396 -20.98 -0.67 -13.64
N ILE A 397 -20.77 -1.95 -13.98
CA ILE A 397 -19.61 -2.72 -13.49
C ILE A 397 -18.30 -2.24 -14.11
N ASN A 398 -18.30 -1.81 -15.37
CA ASN A 398 -17.10 -1.34 -16.04
C ASN A 398 -16.71 0.09 -15.65
N GLU A 399 -17.68 1.00 -15.46
CA GLU A 399 -17.45 2.35 -14.94
C GLU A 399 -16.79 2.31 -13.55
N GLY A 400 -17.23 1.40 -12.68
CA GLY A 400 -16.60 1.18 -11.37
C GLY A 400 -15.21 0.52 -11.42
N ARG A 401 -14.80 -0.09 -12.54
CA ARG A 401 -13.45 -0.68 -12.71
C ARG A 401 -12.41 0.33 -13.19
N THR A 402 -12.82 1.35 -13.94
CA THR A 402 -11.92 2.43 -14.40
C THR A 402 -11.39 3.26 -13.23
N ASP A 403 -12.18 3.42 -12.17
CA ASP A 403 -11.76 4.13 -10.96
C ASP A 403 -10.79 3.32 -10.08
N ASP A 404 -10.75 1.98 -10.20
CA ASP A 404 -9.81 1.11 -9.47
C ASP A 404 -8.42 1.04 -10.14
N ALA A 405 -8.30 1.52 -11.38
CA ALA A 405 -7.07 1.46 -12.21
C ALA A 405 -6.37 2.82 -12.39
N ALA A 406 -6.97 3.91 -11.90
CA ALA A 406 -6.36 5.23 -11.75
C ALA A 406 -5.81 5.39 -10.31
#